data_AF-A0A4V2SQZ4-F1
#
_entry.id   AF-A0A4V2SQZ4-F1
#
_cell.length_a   1.000
_cell.length_b   1.000
_cell.length_c   1.000
_cell.angle_alpha   90.00
_cell.angle_beta   90.00
_cell.angle_gamma   90.00
#
_symmetry.space_group_name_H-M   'P 1'
#
loop_
_entity.id
_entity.type
_entity.pdbx_description
1 polymer ?
#
loop_
_entity_poly.entity_id
_entity_poly.type
_entity_poly.pdbx_seq_one_letter_code
_entity_poly.pdbx_strand_id
1 'polypeptide(L)'
;MGNFTCFERFAVTAAATSLLALVGAFGASAETIVYNGLAGTSVANGYADFDLNGDGFDDIGFYAFDYVSGTQEGGVGTYSYELGGKLYRTSIVNESDATIGATLAVGFNPGDAIDATSGDFGGGGELYVNGSGTPYGILAAAGSSAYLGFQIEVGSNFGTNDGYYFFGAAQETYYGWIAVERGSVILGDYGLQNVSGEAAAIPTVGSGPSPVPLPAGLPLLLAGLGALGLVRRRR
;
A
#
# COMPACT_ATOMS: atom_id res chain seq x y z
N MET A 1 -17.94 56.09 6.98
CA MET A 1 -18.53 54.79 7.38
C MET A 1 -18.40 53.86 6.20
N GLY A 2 -17.57 52.83 6.14
CA GLY A 2 -16.47 52.32 6.97
C GLY A 2 -15.60 51.47 6.04
N ASN A 3 -14.28 51.59 6.15
CA ASN A 3 -13.26 50.87 5.39
C ASN A 3 -13.27 49.38 5.70
N PHE A 4 -13.02 48.52 4.69
CA PHE A 4 -12.22 47.31 4.87
C PHE A 4 -11.32 47.08 3.66
N THR A 5 -10.03 47.30 3.91
CA THR A 5 -8.88 46.94 3.10
C THR A 5 -8.46 45.49 3.35
N CYS A 6 -7.69 44.95 2.41
CA CYS A 6 -6.70 43.88 2.60
C CYS A 6 -7.22 42.44 2.61
N PHE A 7 -7.00 41.74 1.49
CA PHE A 7 -6.43 40.39 1.51
C PHE A 7 -5.67 40.15 0.19
N GLU A 8 -4.43 40.63 0.13
CA GLU A 8 -3.41 40.00 -0.72
C GLU A 8 -3.18 38.60 -0.13
N ARG A 9 -3.46 37.55 -0.89
CA ARG A 9 -3.00 36.19 -0.57
C ARG A 9 -1.97 35.77 -1.61
N PHE A 10 -0.76 35.65 -1.09
CA PHE A 10 0.46 35.16 -1.71
C PHE A 10 0.25 33.94 -2.62
N ALA A 11 0.93 33.99 -3.76
CA ALA A 11 1.24 32.84 -4.58
C ALA A 11 2.00 31.78 -3.79
N VAL A 12 1.63 30.51 -3.96
CA VAL A 12 2.56 29.38 -3.86
C VAL A 12 2.43 28.60 -5.15
N THR A 13 3.24 29.01 -6.13
CA THR A 13 3.56 28.21 -7.31
C THR A 13 4.49 27.09 -6.86
N ALA A 14 3.92 25.96 -6.42
CA ALA A 14 4.69 24.74 -6.22
C ALA A 14 4.84 24.06 -7.58
N ALA A 15 5.89 24.43 -8.31
CA ALA A 15 6.37 23.69 -9.47
C ALA A 15 6.99 22.38 -8.98
N ALA A 16 6.19 21.32 -8.86
CA ALA A 16 6.71 19.96 -8.84
C ALA A 16 6.99 19.54 -10.29
N THR A 17 8.04 20.11 -10.88
CA THR A 17 8.59 19.63 -12.15
C THR A 17 9.44 18.40 -11.82
N SER A 18 8.77 17.27 -11.59
CA SER A 18 9.45 15.98 -11.50
C SER A 18 9.84 15.59 -12.92
N LEU A 19 11.14 15.71 -13.16
CA LEU A 19 11.87 15.31 -14.36
C LEU A 19 11.68 13.80 -14.61
N LEU A 20 10.62 13.39 -15.31
CA LEU A 20 10.55 12.05 -15.88
C LEU A 20 11.40 12.04 -17.15
N ALA A 21 12.62 11.55 -17.01
CA ALA A 21 13.57 11.43 -18.09
C ALA A 21 13.00 10.56 -19.22
N LEU A 22 13.18 11.07 -20.43
CA LEU A 22 13.00 10.41 -21.72
C LEU A 22 13.58 8.98 -21.71
N VAL A 23 12.73 7.97 -21.51
CA VAL A 23 13.06 6.57 -21.81
C VAL A 23 12.75 6.36 -23.30
N GLY A 24 13.82 6.18 -24.07
CA GLY A 24 13.75 5.89 -25.48
C GLY A 24 13.00 4.58 -25.76
N ALA A 25 12.39 4.53 -26.95
CA ALA A 25 11.74 3.37 -27.53
C ALA A 25 12.74 2.21 -27.72
N PHE A 26 13.03 1.49 -26.64
CA PHE A 26 13.40 0.09 -26.65
C PHE A 26 12.16 -0.63 -26.13
N GLY A 27 11.70 -1.67 -26.84
CA GLY A 27 10.41 -2.32 -26.56
C GLY A 27 10.21 -2.50 -25.06
N ALA A 28 9.19 -1.84 -24.51
CA ALA A 28 8.89 -1.90 -23.09
C ALA A 28 8.62 -3.36 -22.75
N SER A 29 9.61 -4.03 -22.16
CA SER A 29 9.36 -5.30 -21.50
C SER A 29 8.40 -5.02 -20.36
N ALA A 30 7.33 -5.81 -20.26
CA ALA A 30 6.45 -5.76 -19.11
C ALA A 30 7.30 -5.87 -17.84
N GLU A 31 7.32 -4.82 -17.04
CA GLU A 31 8.14 -4.71 -15.84
C GLU A 31 7.24 -4.17 -14.73
N THR A 32 7.19 -4.90 -13.61
CA THR A 32 6.55 -4.38 -12.41
C THR A 32 7.36 -3.20 -11.91
N ILE A 33 6.78 -2.00 -11.94
CA ILE A 33 7.39 -0.81 -11.37
C ILE A 33 7.24 -0.91 -9.85
N VAL A 34 8.37 -0.86 -9.13
CA VAL A 34 8.38 -0.88 -7.66
C VAL A 34 8.44 0.55 -7.13
N TYR A 35 7.54 0.86 -6.20
CA TYR A 35 7.38 2.14 -5.56
C TYR A 35 7.67 2.00 -4.06
N ASN A 36 8.64 2.79 -3.58
CA ASN A 36 9.02 2.82 -2.17
C ASN A 36 8.20 3.85 -1.36
N GLY A 37 7.03 4.27 -1.89
CA GLY A 37 6.27 5.42 -1.39
C GLY A 37 5.53 5.17 -0.08
N LEU A 38 5.26 3.91 0.25
CA LEU A 38 4.46 3.52 1.41
C LEU A 38 5.30 2.91 2.54
N ALA A 39 6.58 2.64 2.31
CA ALA A 39 7.45 1.92 3.23
C ALA A 39 7.49 2.56 4.63
N GLY A 40 7.07 1.80 5.63
CA GLY A 40 7.04 2.22 7.04
C GLY A 40 5.80 3.03 7.42
N THR A 41 4.83 3.19 6.52
CA THR A 41 3.54 3.82 6.86
C THR A 41 2.76 2.88 7.78
N SER A 42 2.37 3.38 8.95
CA SER A 42 1.60 2.60 9.94
C SER A 42 0.19 3.15 10.09
N VAL A 43 -0.81 2.29 10.03
CA VAL A 43 -2.22 2.64 10.27
C VAL A 43 -2.61 2.17 11.66
N ALA A 44 -2.61 3.07 12.64
CA ALA A 44 -2.95 2.75 14.02
C ALA A 44 -4.20 3.50 14.48
N ASN A 45 -5.24 2.76 14.87
CA ASN A 45 -6.49 3.30 15.39
C ASN A 45 -7.10 4.37 14.47
N GLY A 46 -7.29 4.02 13.20
CA GLY A 46 -7.73 4.96 12.17
C GLY A 46 -7.74 4.35 10.77
N TYR A 47 -7.80 5.24 9.78
CA TYR A 47 -7.81 4.94 8.35
C TYR A 47 -6.64 5.65 7.67
N ALA A 48 -6.12 5.06 6.60
CA ALA A 48 -5.21 5.71 5.67
C ALA A 48 -5.54 5.29 4.24
N ASP A 49 -5.60 6.28 3.35
CA ASP A 49 -5.97 6.11 1.95
C ASP A 49 -4.75 6.39 1.07
N PHE A 50 -4.65 5.67 -0.04
CA PHE A 50 -3.47 5.68 -0.91
C PHE A 50 -3.84 5.72 -2.38
N ASP A 51 -3.22 6.67 -3.07
CA ASP A 51 -3.11 6.77 -4.52
C ASP A 51 -1.94 5.90 -4.99
N LEU A 52 -2.24 4.74 -5.58
CA LEU A 52 -1.26 3.74 -6.01
C LEU A 52 -0.77 4.00 -7.44
N ASN A 53 -1.59 4.64 -8.27
CA ASN A 53 -1.28 4.89 -9.68
C ASN A 53 -0.73 6.33 -9.93
N GLY A 54 -0.81 7.20 -8.93
CA GLY A 54 -0.32 8.57 -8.96
C GLY A 54 -1.23 9.56 -9.70
N ASP A 55 -2.52 9.26 -9.86
CA ASP A 55 -3.45 10.09 -10.62
C ASP A 55 -4.17 11.16 -9.78
N GLY A 56 -3.91 11.19 -8.48
CA GLY A 56 -4.45 12.15 -7.51
C GLY A 56 -5.73 11.70 -6.83
N PHE A 57 -6.19 10.46 -7.05
CA PHE A 57 -7.33 9.86 -6.35
C PHE A 57 -6.90 8.64 -5.53
N ASP A 58 -7.57 8.42 -4.41
CA ASP A 58 -7.29 7.28 -3.56
C ASP A 58 -7.83 5.99 -4.21
N ASP A 59 -6.97 4.98 -4.33
CA ASP A 59 -7.29 3.67 -4.91
C ASP A 59 -7.66 2.64 -3.84
N ILE A 60 -6.95 2.67 -2.71
CA ILE A 60 -7.07 1.69 -1.63
C ILE A 60 -7.03 2.37 -0.27
N GLY A 61 -7.83 1.85 0.67
CA GLY A 61 -7.88 2.30 2.06
C GLY A 61 -7.52 1.18 3.02
N PHE A 62 -6.67 1.46 3.99
CA PHE A 62 -6.34 0.55 5.08
C PHE A 62 -6.90 1.07 6.39
N TYR A 63 -7.28 0.15 7.28
CA TYR A 63 -7.75 0.50 8.61
C TYR A 63 -7.20 -0.45 9.67
N ALA A 64 -7.11 0.08 10.89
CA ALA A 64 -6.83 -0.71 12.07
C ALA A 64 -7.52 -0.11 13.29
N PHE A 65 -8.12 -0.94 14.13
CA PHE A 65 -8.79 -0.53 15.36
C PHE A 65 -8.41 -1.40 16.54
N ASP A 66 -8.23 -0.75 17.68
CA ASP A 66 -8.16 -1.39 19.00
C ASP A 66 -9.44 -1.04 19.76
N TYR A 67 -10.34 -2.01 19.90
CA TYR A 67 -11.59 -1.83 20.61
C TYR A 67 -11.39 -1.96 22.12
N VAL A 68 -12.25 -1.29 22.89
CA VAL A 68 -12.25 -1.34 24.37
C VAL A 68 -12.46 -2.78 24.89
N SER A 69 -13.07 -3.65 24.10
CA SER A 69 -13.20 -5.08 24.39
C SER A 69 -11.87 -5.85 24.41
N GLY A 70 -10.77 -5.21 23.99
CA GLY A 70 -9.48 -5.87 23.72
C GLY A 70 -9.42 -6.54 22.35
N THR A 71 -10.48 -6.43 21.55
CA THR A 71 -10.47 -6.88 20.14
C THR A 71 -9.61 -5.93 19.33
N GLN A 72 -8.73 -6.47 18.50
CA GLN A 72 -8.00 -5.74 17.48
C GLN A 72 -8.47 -6.20 16.11
N GLU A 73 -8.63 -5.26 15.21
CA GLU A 73 -9.04 -5.53 13.84
C GLU A 73 -8.17 -4.71 12.89
N GLY A 74 -7.86 -5.27 11.73
CA GLY A 74 -7.26 -4.55 10.63
C GLY A 74 -7.77 -5.11 9.32
N GLY A 75 -7.96 -4.22 8.36
CA GLY A 75 -8.54 -4.57 7.08
C GLY A 75 -8.14 -3.60 5.99
N VAL A 76 -8.64 -3.91 4.80
CA VAL A 76 -8.39 -3.17 3.58
C VAL A 76 -9.68 -3.06 2.78
N GLY A 77 -9.93 -1.89 2.21
CA GLY A 77 -11.04 -1.59 1.31
C GLY A 77 -10.53 -0.92 0.05
N THR A 78 -11.33 -0.94 -1.01
CA THR A 78 -10.96 -0.32 -2.29
C THR A 78 -11.95 0.76 -2.71
N TYR A 79 -11.47 1.65 -3.57
CA TYR A 79 -12.25 2.76 -4.10
C TYR A 79 -12.53 2.57 -5.59
N SER A 80 -13.52 3.31 -6.07
CA SER A 80 -13.80 3.46 -7.49
C SER A 80 -14.16 4.91 -7.76
N TYR A 81 -13.61 5.46 -8.83
CA TYR A 81 -13.80 6.87 -9.19
C TYR A 81 -13.83 7.06 -10.70
N GLU A 82 -14.42 8.17 -11.12
CA GLU A 82 -14.43 8.60 -12.51
C GLU A 82 -13.36 9.66 -12.74
N LEU A 83 -12.52 9.45 -13.75
CA LEU A 83 -11.54 10.45 -14.19
C LEU A 83 -11.45 10.44 -15.72
N GLY A 84 -11.70 11.60 -16.33
CA GLY A 84 -11.56 11.77 -17.78
C GLY A 84 -12.51 10.89 -18.62
N GLY A 85 -13.71 10.59 -18.11
CA GLY A 85 -14.69 9.74 -18.80
C GLY A 85 -14.36 8.24 -18.78
N LYS A 86 -13.45 7.81 -17.90
CA LYS A 86 -13.16 6.42 -17.60
C LYS A 86 -13.51 6.13 -16.13
N LEU A 87 -13.99 4.93 -15.84
CA LEU A 87 -14.09 4.43 -14.47
C LEU A 87 -12.79 3.71 -14.12
N TYR A 88 -12.25 4.06 -12.96
CA TYR A 88 -11.17 3.36 -12.29
C TYR A 88 -11.77 2.56 -11.15
N ARG A 89 -11.47 1.27 -11.11
CA ARG A 89 -11.92 0.37 -10.05
C ARG A 89 -10.75 -0.42 -9.53
N THR A 90 -10.47 -0.24 -8.25
CA THR A 90 -9.48 -1.05 -7.54
C THR A 90 -10.18 -2.21 -6.87
N SER A 91 -9.55 -3.37 -6.86
CA SER A 91 -10.03 -4.58 -6.20
C SER A 91 -8.84 -5.37 -5.66
N ILE A 92 -9.01 -6.05 -4.54
CA ILE A 92 -7.97 -6.89 -3.94
C ILE A 92 -8.30 -8.37 -4.14
N VAL A 93 -7.27 -9.22 -4.14
CA VAL A 93 -7.49 -10.67 -4.08
C VAL A 93 -8.01 -11.03 -2.70
N ASN A 94 -9.20 -11.63 -2.65
CA ASN A 94 -9.83 -12.05 -1.42
C ASN A 94 -10.48 -13.44 -1.55
N GLU A 95 -10.84 -14.00 -0.41
CA GLU A 95 -11.60 -15.24 -0.33
C GLU A 95 -12.71 -15.11 0.72
N SER A 96 -13.80 -15.83 0.53
CA SER A 96 -14.89 -15.89 1.51
C SER A 96 -14.67 -17.08 2.45
N ASP A 97 -14.55 -16.84 3.76
CA ASP A 97 -14.52 -17.89 4.76
C ASP A 97 -15.91 -18.07 5.38
N ALA A 98 -16.59 -19.13 4.96
CA ALA A 98 -17.93 -19.47 5.44
C ALA A 98 -17.98 -19.91 6.92
N THR A 99 -16.84 -20.32 7.50
CA THR A 99 -16.77 -20.78 8.90
C THR A 99 -16.91 -19.61 9.86
N ILE A 100 -16.27 -18.49 9.53
CA ILE A 100 -16.30 -17.25 10.32
C ILE A 100 -17.26 -16.19 9.75
N GLY A 101 -17.76 -16.39 8.52
CA GLY A 101 -18.70 -15.48 7.87
C GLY A 101 -18.05 -14.17 7.43
N ALA A 102 -16.79 -14.22 7.02
CA ALA A 102 -15.99 -13.04 6.67
C ALA A 102 -15.35 -13.15 5.29
N THR A 103 -14.94 -12.00 4.74
CA THR A 103 -14.11 -11.92 3.53
C THR A 103 -12.68 -11.61 3.95
N LEU A 104 -11.76 -12.50 3.64
CA LEU A 104 -10.35 -12.41 4.04
C LEU A 104 -9.52 -11.99 2.84
N ALA A 105 -8.55 -11.10 3.05
CA ALA A 105 -7.54 -10.84 2.03
C ALA A 105 -6.66 -12.08 1.84
N VAL A 106 -6.22 -12.36 0.61
CA VAL A 106 -5.31 -13.47 0.31
C VAL A 106 -3.86 -12.98 0.37
N GLY A 107 -3.01 -13.73 1.06
CA GLY A 107 -1.60 -13.41 1.26
C GLY A 107 -0.70 -14.15 0.27
N PHE A 108 0.21 -13.43 -0.36
CA PHE A 108 1.20 -13.95 -1.29
C PHE A 108 2.62 -13.89 -0.70
N ASN A 109 3.54 -14.66 -1.28
CA ASN A 109 4.94 -14.78 -0.88
C ASN A 109 5.88 -14.09 -1.88
N PRO A 110 7.13 -13.77 -1.46
CA PRO A 110 8.20 -13.40 -2.38
C PRO A 110 8.35 -14.38 -3.54
N GLY A 111 8.39 -13.88 -4.77
CA GLY A 111 8.51 -14.68 -5.99
C GLY A 111 7.18 -15.15 -6.61
N ASP A 112 6.04 -14.96 -5.92
CA ASP A 112 4.73 -15.16 -6.53
C ASP A 112 4.44 -14.05 -7.56
N ALA A 113 3.40 -14.25 -8.39
CA ALA A 113 2.94 -13.26 -9.35
C ALA A 113 1.43 -13.01 -9.17
N ILE A 114 1.03 -11.75 -9.28
CA ILE A 114 -0.38 -11.34 -9.25
C ILE A 114 -0.88 -11.17 -10.68
N ASP A 115 -1.92 -11.92 -11.05
CA ASP A 115 -2.56 -11.90 -12.36
C ASP A 115 -4.04 -12.30 -12.27
N ALA A 116 -4.69 -12.47 -13.43
CA ALA A 116 -6.10 -12.85 -13.54
C ALA A 116 -6.47 -14.19 -12.89
N THR A 117 -5.49 -15.03 -12.56
CA THR A 117 -5.65 -16.35 -11.96
C THR A 117 -5.36 -16.39 -10.47
N SER A 118 -4.93 -15.28 -9.88
CA SER A 118 -4.53 -15.20 -8.47
C SER A 118 -5.68 -15.38 -7.47
N GLY A 119 -6.93 -15.26 -7.91
CA GLY A 119 -8.12 -15.49 -7.08
C GLY A 119 -9.28 -14.60 -7.47
N ASP A 120 -10.25 -14.49 -6.56
CA ASP A 120 -11.38 -13.58 -6.73
C ASP A 120 -10.95 -12.15 -6.35
N PHE A 121 -11.19 -11.20 -7.24
CA PHE A 121 -10.93 -9.78 -6.99
C PHE A 121 -12.18 -9.08 -6.48
N GLY A 122 -12.16 -8.63 -5.23
CA GLY A 122 -13.28 -7.97 -4.56
C GLY A 122 -12.94 -6.63 -3.91
N GLY A 123 -13.94 -6.00 -3.30
CA GLY A 123 -13.85 -4.61 -2.80
C GLY A 123 -13.11 -4.40 -1.47
N GLY A 124 -12.55 -5.46 -0.89
CA GLY A 124 -11.91 -5.40 0.42
C GLY A 124 -11.79 -6.77 1.10
N GLY A 125 -11.22 -6.77 2.30
CA GLY A 125 -11.02 -7.97 3.09
C GLY A 125 -10.36 -7.68 4.43
N GLU A 126 -10.59 -8.57 5.39
CA GLU A 126 -9.95 -8.52 6.70
C GLU A 126 -8.52 -9.05 6.60
N LEU A 127 -7.59 -8.29 7.19
CA LEU A 127 -6.18 -8.67 7.28
C LEU A 127 -5.92 -9.45 8.56
N TYR A 128 -6.51 -8.99 9.67
CA TYR A 128 -6.52 -9.71 10.93
C TYR A 128 -7.71 -9.33 11.79
N VAL A 129 -8.17 -10.29 12.57
CA VAL A 129 -9.00 -10.05 13.75
C VAL A 129 -8.42 -10.82 14.91
N ASN A 130 -8.23 -10.15 16.03
CA ASN A 130 -7.68 -10.70 17.26
C ASN A 130 -8.53 -10.26 18.44
N GLY A 131 -9.54 -11.06 18.78
CA GLY A 131 -10.47 -10.80 19.89
C GLY A 131 -10.54 -11.96 20.87
N SER A 132 -11.70 -12.14 21.50
CA SER A 132 -11.95 -13.25 22.45
C SER A 132 -12.06 -14.63 21.80
N GLY A 133 -12.11 -14.70 20.47
CA GLY A 133 -12.11 -15.94 19.69
C GLY A 133 -10.73 -16.31 19.15
N THR A 134 -10.70 -17.32 18.27
CA THR A 134 -9.48 -17.70 17.54
C THR A 134 -9.10 -16.57 16.58
N PRO A 135 -7.87 -16.03 16.66
CA PRO A 135 -7.40 -15.04 15.70
C PRO A 135 -7.39 -15.61 14.28
N TYR A 136 -7.75 -14.80 13.29
CA TYR A 136 -7.79 -15.17 11.88
C TYR A 136 -7.32 -14.03 10.98
N GLY A 137 -7.24 -14.32 9.68
CA GLY A 137 -6.69 -13.44 8.65
C GLY A 137 -5.22 -13.74 8.36
N ILE A 138 -4.73 -13.25 7.22
CA ILE A 138 -3.35 -13.47 6.77
C ILE A 138 -2.31 -12.88 7.72
N LEU A 139 -2.72 -11.90 8.53
CA LEU A 139 -1.91 -11.26 9.55
C LEU A 139 -2.30 -11.72 10.97
N ALA A 140 -2.88 -12.91 11.16
CA ALA A 140 -3.37 -13.38 12.47
C ALA A 140 -2.33 -13.48 13.60
N ALA A 141 -1.02 -13.47 13.28
CA ALA A 141 0.06 -13.42 14.28
C ALA A 141 0.76 -12.04 14.30
N ALA A 142 1.09 -11.52 15.48
CA ALA A 142 1.84 -10.26 15.60
C ALA A 142 3.22 -10.38 14.92
N GLY A 143 3.62 -9.36 14.15
CA GLY A 143 4.86 -9.38 13.35
C GLY A 143 4.82 -10.29 12.11
N SER A 144 3.69 -10.91 11.80
CA SER A 144 3.53 -11.60 10.51
C SER A 144 3.51 -10.58 9.37
N SER A 145 3.99 -11.00 8.21
CA SER A 145 4.00 -10.20 6.98
C SER A 145 3.51 -11.03 5.81
N ALA A 146 2.96 -10.34 4.81
CA ALA A 146 2.44 -10.91 3.57
C ALA A 146 2.48 -9.87 2.46
N TYR A 147 2.26 -10.31 1.22
CA TYR A 147 1.94 -9.42 0.11
C TYR A 147 0.45 -9.51 -0.20
N LEU A 148 -0.21 -8.37 -0.39
CA LEU A 148 -1.58 -8.27 -0.87
C LEU A 148 -1.57 -8.08 -2.38
N GLY A 149 -2.29 -8.92 -3.11
CA GLY A 149 -2.52 -8.71 -4.54
C GLY A 149 -3.69 -7.76 -4.78
N PHE A 150 -3.55 -6.86 -5.75
CA PHE A 150 -4.65 -6.00 -6.21
C PHE A 150 -4.66 -5.89 -7.73
N GLN A 151 -5.79 -5.43 -8.26
CA GLN A 151 -5.95 -5.00 -9.64
C GLN A 151 -6.59 -3.62 -9.71
N ILE A 152 -6.20 -2.84 -10.72
CA ILE A 152 -6.85 -1.60 -11.13
C ILE A 152 -7.42 -1.83 -12.52
N GLU A 153 -8.73 -1.82 -12.63
CA GLU A 153 -9.43 -1.86 -13.91
C GLU A 153 -9.79 -0.45 -14.33
N VAL A 154 -9.37 -0.09 -15.53
CA VAL A 154 -9.65 1.21 -16.14
C VAL A 154 -10.46 0.95 -17.39
N GLY A 155 -11.66 1.50 -17.46
CA GLY A 155 -12.48 1.29 -18.64
C GLY A 155 -13.85 1.89 -18.55
N SER A 156 -14.63 1.69 -19.61
CA SER A 156 -15.98 2.23 -19.70
C SER A 156 -17.07 1.20 -19.41
N ASN A 157 -16.75 -0.09 -19.39
CA ASN A 157 -17.76 -1.17 -19.40
C ASN A 157 -18.46 -1.43 -18.06
N PHE A 158 -18.20 -0.61 -17.04
CA PHE A 158 -18.80 -0.77 -15.73
C PHE A 158 -19.98 0.19 -15.59
N GLY A 159 -21.15 -0.35 -15.28
CA GLY A 159 -22.22 0.45 -14.71
C GLY A 159 -21.80 0.84 -13.30
N THR A 160 -21.76 2.13 -12.99
CA THR A 160 -21.74 2.56 -11.58
C THR A 160 -23.03 2.09 -10.91
N ASN A 161 -23.04 1.89 -9.59
CA ASN A 161 -24.30 1.63 -8.84
C ASN A 161 -25.38 2.71 -9.10
N ASP A 162 -24.93 3.89 -9.52
CA ASP A 162 -25.72 5.07 -9.83
C ASP A 162 -26.33 5.03 -11.26
N GLY A 163 -26.06 3.97 -12.03
CA GLY A 163 -26.60 3.76 -13.38
C GLY A 163 -25.89 4.52 -14.51
N TYR A 164 -24.74 5.14 -14.27
CA TYR A 164 -23.91 5.70 -15.33
C TYR A 164 -23.15 4.59 -16.05
N TYR A 165 -23.33 4.54 -17.37
CA TYR A 165 -22.59 3.68 -18.27
C TYR A 165 -21.71 4.57 -19.13
N PHE A 166 -20.41 4.34 -19.06
CA PHE A 166 -19.47 4.95 -19.98
C PHE A 166 -19.40 4.05 -21.22
N PHE A 167 -19.29 4.61 -22.42
CA PHE A 167 -19.15 3.79 -23.63
C PHE A 167 -17.92 4.21 -24.42
N GLY A 168 -17.09 3.24 -24.80
CA GLY A 168 -16.06 3.39 -25.82
C GLY A 168 -14.61 3.57 -25.35
N ALA A 169 -14.31 3.47 -24.04
CA ALA A 169 -12.92 3.39 -23.59
C ALA A 169 -12.44 1.93 -23.67
N ALA A 170 -11.21 1.72 -24.14
CA ALA A 170 -10.56 0.41 -24.03
C ALA A 170 -10.49 0.01 -22.55
N GLN A 171 -10.79 -1.27 -22.27
CA GLN A 171 -10.60 -1.82 -20.94
C GLN A 171 -9.14 -2.18 -20.77
N GLU A 172 -8.54 -1.64 -19.72
CA GLU A 172 -7.19 -1.90 -19.27
C GLU A 172 -7.27 -2.49 -17.86
N THR A 173 -6.39 -3.44 -17.56
CA THR A 173 -6.30 -4.08 -16.24
C THR A 173 -4.86 -4.12 -15.82
N TYR A 174 -4.54 -3.48 -14.71
CA TYR A 174 -3.19 -3.42 -14.16
C TYR A 174 -3.16 -4.21 -12.86
N TYR A 175 -2.24 -5.16 -12.75
CA TYR A 175 -2.05 -5.93 -11.53
C TYR A 175 -0.95 -5.31 -10.67
N GLY A 176 -1.06 -5.48 -9.37
CA GLY A 176 -0.06 -4.99 -8.43
C GLY A 176 -0.06 -5.75 -7.13
N TRP A 177 0.90 -5.42 -6.27
CA TRP A 177 1.03 -5.98 -4.93
C TRP A 177 1.44 -4.90 -3.93
N ILE A 178 1.06 -5.07 -2.66
CA ILE A 178 1.47 -4.20 -1.54
C ILE A 178 2.00 -5.08 -0.41
N ALA A 179 3.21 -4.78 0.08
CA ALA A 179 3.74 -5.45 1.25
C ALA A 179 3.02 -4.96 2.51
N VAL A 180 2.60 -5.88 3.38
CA VAL A 180 1.92 -5.58 4.65
C VAL A 180 2.52 -6.37 5.79
N GLU A 181 2.59 -5.77 6.97
CA GLU A 181 3.05 -6.39 8.22
C GLU A 181 2.11 -6.05 9.38
N ARG A 182 1.95 -6.99 10.31
CA ARG A 182 1.22 -6.76 11.55
C ARG A 182 2.05 -6.04 12.61
N GLY A 183 1.85 -4.73 12.68
CA GLY A 183 1.91 -3.93 13.91
C GLY A 183 0.50 -3.46 14.28
N SER A 184 0.20 -2.21 13.91
CA SER A 184 -1.15 -1.72 13.58
C SER A 184 -1.10 -1.40 12.09
N VAL A 185 -1.40 -2.40 11.24
CA VAL A 185 -1.15 -2.45 9.76
C VAL A 185 0.01 -1.56 9.28
N ILE A 186 1.20 -2.15 9.12
CA ILE A 186 2.38 -1.48 8.57
C ILE A 186 2.45 -1.81 7.08
N LEU A 187 2.61 -0.78 6.24
CA LEU A 187 2.76 -0.90 4.80
C LEU A 187 4.23 -0.83 4.42
N GLY A 188 4.62 -1.66 3.46
CA GLY A 188 5.95 -1.70 2.87
C GLY A 188 5.96 -1.08 1.47
N ASP A 189 6.86 -1.56 0.62
CA ASP A 189 6.85 -1.21 -0.80
C ASP A 189 5.60 -1.76 -1.50
N TYR A 190 5.28 -1.20 -2.65
CA TYR A 190 4.28 -1.75 -3.56
C TYR A 190 4.82 -1.84 -4.98
N GLY A 191 4.24 -2.73 -5.78
CA GLY A 191 4.55 -2.89 -7.19
C GLY A 191 3.29 -2.75 -8.03
N LEU A 192 3.40 -2.11 -9.18
CA LEU A 192 2.32 -1.98 -10.16
C LEU A 192 2.86 -2.29 -11.56
N GLN A 193 2.18 -3.17 -12.28
CA GLN A 193 2.48 -3.45 -13.67
C GLN A 193 2.04 -2.27 -14.55
N ASN A 194 2.89 -1.85 -15.48
CA ASN A 194 2.61 -0.73 -16.39
C ASN A 194 2.04 -1.19 -17.75
N VAL A 195 1.99 -2.50 -18.00
CA VAL A 195 1.38 -3.11 -19.18
C VAL A 195 0.06 -3.79 -18.79
N SER A 196 -1.04 -3.36 -19.42
CA SER A 196 -2.35 -3.97 -19.18
C SER A 196 -2.36 -5.47 -19.46
N GLY A 197 -2.87 -6.25 -18.51
CA GLY A 197 -3.05 -7.69 -18.59
C GLY A 197 -1.83 -8.53 -18.22
N GLU A 198 -0.67 -7.90 -17.99
CA GLU A 198 0.55 -8.60 -17.60
C GLU A 198 0.62 -8.83 -16.09
N ALA A 199 1.22 -9.94 -15.67
CA ALA A 199 1.34 -10.27 -14.26
C ALA A 199 2.29 -9.29 -13.53
N ALA A 200 1.98 -8.99 -12.27
CA ALA A 200 2.87 -8.24 -11.38
C ALA A 200 3.68 -9.22 -10.53
N ALA A 201 4.96 -9.39 -10.87
CA ALA A 201 5.88 -10.23 -10.10
C ALA A 201 6.21 -9.58 -8.74
N ILE A 202 6.14 -10.38 -7.67
CA ILE A 202 6.60 -10.01 -6.33
C ILE A 202 8.11 -10.29 -6.25
N PRO A 203 8.93 -9.33 -5.78
CA PRO A 203 10.38 -9.50 -5.64
C PRO A 203 10.74 -10.76 -4.83
N THR A 204 11.69 -11.56 -5.33
CA THR A 204 12.17 -12.79 -4.66
C THR A 204 13.05 -12.50 -3.46
N VAL A 205 13.76 -11.38 -3.47
CA VAL A 205 14.36 -10.80 -2.27
C VAL A 205 13.27 -10.01 -1.60
N GLY A 206 12.70 -10.56 -0.52
CA GLY A 206 11.75 -9.80 0.28
C GLY A 206 12.38 -8.45 0.59
N SER A 207 11.68 -7.37 0.25
CA SER A 207 11.93 -6.05 0.81
C SER A 207 11.54 -6.05 2.29
N GLY A 208 12.07 -7.02 3.05
CA GLY A 208 12.22 -6.84 4.48
C GLY A 208 12.93 -5.50 4.67
N PRO A 209 12.59 -4.74 5.72
CA PRO A 209 13.11 -3.40 5.91
C PRO A 209 14.61 -3.44 5.65
N SER A 210 15.05 -2.75 4.59
CA SER A 210 16.48 -2.64 4.25
C SER A 210 17.18 -2.41 5.57
N PRO A 211 18.12 -3.30 6.00
CA PRO A 211 18.67 -3.26 7.34
C PRO A 211 18.98 -1.81 7.66
N VAL A 212 18.20 -1.20 8.56
CA VAL A 212 18.38 0.22 8.87
C VAL A 212 19.85 0.31 9.22
N PRO A 213 20.66 1.09 8.48
CA PRO A 213 22.07 1.19 8.79
C PRO A 213 22.14 1.65 10.22
N LEU A 214 22.45 0.71 11.14
CA LEU A 214 22.61 1.05 12.54
C LEU A 214 23.58 2.22 12.52
N PRO A 215 23.23 3.36 13.13
CA PRO A 215 24.13 4.50 13.13
C PRO A 215 25.50 3.96 13.49
N ALA A 216 26.49 4.16 12.62
CA ALA A 216 27.84 3.64 12.83
C ALA A 216 28.42 4.08 14.21
N GLY A 217 27.72 5.01 14.87
CA GLY A 217 27.80 5.34 16.27
C GLY A 217 27.70 4.19 17.29
N LEU A 218 26.96 3.09 17.08
CA LEU A 218 26.80 2.09 18.16
C LEU A 218 28.09 1.29 18.45
N PRO A 219 28.84 0.81 17.42
CA PRO A 219 30.20 0.32 17.61
C PRO A 219 31.17 1.40 18.13
N LEU A 220 31.04 2.66 17.68
CA LEU A 220 31.87 3.79 18.12
C LEU A 220 31.63 4.16 19.59
N LEU A 221 30.39 4.04 20.09
CA LEU A 221 30.01 4.35 21.46
C LEU A 221 30.49 3.26 22.41
N LEU A 222 30.41 1.99 21.98
CA LEU A 222 31.03 0.85 22.70
C LEU A 222 32.56 0.97 22.74
N ALA A 223 33.20 1.35 21.63
CA ALA A 223 34.64 1.59 21.59
C ALA A 223 35.05 2.79 22.46
N GLY A 224 34.27 3.87 22.46
CA GLY A 224 34.49 5.07 23.28
C GLY A 224 34.36 4.81 24.78
N LEU A 225 33.33 4.06 25.20
CA LEU A 225 33.14 3.67 26.61
C LEU A 225 34.24 2.72 27.10
N GLY A 226 34.72 1.80 26.25
CA GLY A 226 35.87 0.94 26.56
C GLY A 226 37.16 1.73 26.79
N ALA A 227 37.41 2.76 25.98
CA ALA A 227 38.58 3.63 26.12
C ALA A 227 38.55 4.45 27.43
N LEU A 228 37.38 4.98 27.81
CA LEU A 228 37.20 5.73 29.06
C LEU A 228 37.37 4.86 30.32
N GLY A 229 36.93 3.60 30.28
CA GLY A 229 37.14 2.64 31.36
C GLY A 229 38.62 2.32 31.61
N LEU A 230 39.42 2.22 30.55
CA LEU A 230 40.87 1.97 30.64
C LEU A 230 41.65 3.16 31.21
N VAL A 231 41.22 4.39 30.94
CA VAL A 231 41.86 5.60 31.49
C VAL A 231 41.64 5.71 33.01
N ARG A 232 40.50 5.26 33.53
CA ARG A 232 40.20 5.32 34.97
C ARG A 232 41.04 4.36 35.82
N ARG A 233 41.57 3.26 35.26
CA ARG A 233 42.38 2.27 36.00
C ARG A 233 43.84 2.71 36.22
N ARG A 234 44.28 3.82 35.61
CA ARG A 234 45.66 4.34 35.69
C ARG A 234 45.85 5.52 36.65
N ARG A 235 44.81 5.90 37.41
CA ARG A 235 44.93 6.83 38.56
C ARG A 235 44.66 6.06 39.83
#